data_AF-A0A5B8XTY1-F1
#
_entry.id   AF-A0A5B8XTY1-F1
#
_cell.length_a   1.000
_cell.length_b   1.000
_cell.length_c   1.000
_cell.angle_alpha   90.00
_cell.angle_beta   90.00
_cell.angle_gamma   90.00
#
_symmetry.space_group_name_H-M   'P 1'
#
loop_
_entity.id
_entity.type
_entity.pdbx_description
1 polymer ?
#
loop_
_entity_poly.entity_id
_entity_poly.type
_entity_poly.pdbx_seq_one_letter_code
_entity_poly.pdbx_strand_id
1 'polypeptide(L)'
;MSNEESNFITQKEKDKLAKERRERQLKALQEQEQKDIAATLNTSDEVAAEALALGIDAATAPVLPLIPLIEVAWADGSLTQKESEAVLEAARNKGIKNPAALEFIELLLSKKPSQLFFDRINRVITAMVQEHGGNAGSTILEQAKAVAEASGGFFGLTNSVSDEEKELLDNFAKMFGIK
;
A
#
# COMPACT_ATOMS: atom_id res chain seq x y z
N MET A 1 2.59 -24.33 54.38
CA MET A 1 2.11 -23.57 53.21
C MET A 1 0.62 -23.42 53.37
N SER A 2 0.13 -22.18 53.41
CA SER A 2 -1.29 -21.86 53.60
C SER A 2 -2.08 -22.19 52.33
N ASN A 3 -3.35 -22.62 52.45
CA ASN A 3 -4.26 -22.83 51.30
C ASN A 3 -4.36 -21.59 50.39
N GLU A 4 -4.14 -20.38 50.95
CA GLU A 4 -4.16 -19.13 50.20
C GLU A 4 -2.94 -18.98 49.27
N GLU A 5 -1.76 -19.43 49.71
CA GLU A 5 -0.53 -19.41 48.90
C GLU A 5 -0.62 -20.37 47.72
N SER A 6 -1.16 -21.57 47.94
CA SER A 6 -1.36 -22.58 46.89
C SER A 6 -2.40 -22.13 45.84
N ASN A 7 -3.47 -21.48 46.26
CA ASN A 7 -4.47 -20.91 45.34
C ASN A 7 -3.90 -19.73 44.54
N PHE A 8 -3.09 -18.88 45.17
CA PHE A 8 -2.44 -17.75 44.50
C PHE A 8 -1.41 -18.19 43.45
N ILE A 9 -0.60 -19.21 43.75
CA ILE A 9 0.34 -19.81 42.79
C ILE A 9 -0.40 -20.39 41.58
N THR A 10 -1.48 -21.15 41.84
CA THR A 10 -2.32 -21.76 40.79
C THR A 10 -2.96 -20.72 39.88
N GLN A 11 -3.42 -19.60 40.43
CA GLN A 11 -4.03 -18.52 39.65
C GLN A 11 -2.98 -17.82 38.76
N LYS A 12 -1.80 -17.50 39.31
CA LYS A 12 -0.69 -16.92 38.53
C LYS A 12 -0.23 -17.80 37.38
N GLU A 13 -0.16 -19.12 37.58
CA GLU A 13 0.20 -20.06 36.54
C GLU A 13 -0.84 -20.10 35.40
N LYS A 14 -2.14 -20.10 35.74
CA LYS A 14 -3.22 -20.01 34.76
C LYS A 14 -3.16 -18.73 33.94
N ASP A 15 -2.93 -17.59 34.59
CA ASP A 15 -2.85 -16.29 33.91
C ASP A 15 -1.63 -16.22 32.97
N LYS A 16 -0.48 -16.75 33.40
CA LYS A 16 0.72 -16.85 32.55
C LYS A 16 0.46 -17.71 31.31
N LEU A 17 -0.14 -18.89 31.48
CA LEU A 17 -0.49 -19.77 30.36
C LEU A 17 -1.50 -19.10 29.41
N ALA A 18 -2.48 -18.37 29.93
CA ALA A 18 -3.43 -17.62 29.12
C ALA A 18 -2.75 -16.51 28.31
N LYS A 19 -1.80 -15.80 28.92
CA LYS A 19 -1.00 -14.77 28.25
C LYS A 19 -0.15 -15.37 27.12
N GLU A 20 0.59 -16.43 27.40
CA GLU A 20 1.43 -17.11 26.39
C GLU A 20 0.61 -17.69 25.23
N ARG A 21 -0.62 -18.17 25.49
CA ARG A 21 -1.54 -18.61 24.44
C ARG A 21 -1.99 -17.45 23.56
N ARG A 22 -2.35 -16.31 24.16
CA ARG A 22 -2.75 -15.11 23.42
C ARG A 22 -1.62 -14.57 22.56
N GLU A 23 -0.41 -14.50 23.11
CA GLU A 23 0.79 -14.07 22.37
C GLU A 23 1.07 -14.99 21.18
N ARG A 24 0.97 -16.31 21.37
CA ARG A 24 1.11 -17.30 20.27
C ARG A 24 0.03 -17.16 19.20
N GLN A 25 -1.22 -16.94 19.60
CA GLN A 25 -2.33 -16.74 18.66
C GLN A 25 -2.15 -15.45 17.83
N LEU A 26 -1.74 -14.36 18.46
CA LEU A 26 -1.47 -13.10 17.78
C LEU A 26 -0.32 -13.25 16.78
N LYS A 27 0.77 -13.92 17.18
CA LYS A 27 1.91 -14.17 16.29
C LYS A 27 1.51 -15.02 15.08
N ALA A 28 0.73 -16.09 15.31
CA ALA A 28 0.24 -16.94 14.22
C ALA A 28 -0.67 -16.18 13.25
N LEU A 29 -1.52 -15.28 13.75
CA LEU A 29 -2.35 -14.43 12.90
C LEU A 29 -1.50 -13.46 12.07
N GLN A 30 -0.50 -12.82 12.68
CA GLN A 30 0.43 -11.93 11.97
C GLN A 30 1.23 -12.68 10.89
N GLU A 31 1.73 -13.87 11.19
CA GLU A 31 2.45 -14.71 10.23
C GLU A 31 1.55 -15.15 9.07
N GLN A 32 0.27 -15.44 9.34
CA GLN A 32 -0.70 -15.77 8.31
C GLN A 32 -1.00 -14.55 7.42
N GLU A 33 -1.24 -13.40 8.03
CA GLU A 33 -1.49 -12.14 7.32
C GLU A 33 -0.32 -11.77 6.40
N GLN A 34 0.90 -11.88 6.92
CA GLN A 34 2.13 -11.65 6.16
C GLN A 34 2.21 -12.58 4.93
N LYS A 35 1.90 -13.87 5.08
CA LYS A 35 1.89 -14.82 3.96
C LYS A 35 0.82 -14.49 2.92
N ASP A 36 -0.35 -14.06 3.37
CA ASP A 36 -1.46 -13.71 2.49
C ASP A 36 -1.14 -12.43 1.70
N ILE A 37 -0.46 -11.45 2.31
CA ILE A 37 0.10 -10.28 1.63
C ILE A 37 1.16 -10.70 0.60
N ALA A 38 2.12 -11.53 1.01
CA ALA A 38 3.20 -12.02 0.13
C ALA A 38 2.64 -12.72 -1.11
N ALA A 39 1.63 -13.58 -0.93
CA ALA A 39 0.94 -14.27 -2.02
C ALA A 39 0.16 -13.31 -2.92
N THR A 40 -0.52 -12.32 -2.34
CA THR A 40 -1.32 -11.34 -3.08
C THR A 40 -0.45 -10.44 -3.95
N LEU A 41 0.69 -10.01 -3.43
CA LEU A 41 1.63 -9.13 -4.13
C LEU A 41 2.66 -9.88 -4.96
N ASN A 42 2.73 -11.22 -4.84
CA ASN A 42 3.78 -12.04 -5.43
C ASN A 42 5.19 -11.53 -5.06
N THR A 43 5.40 -11.27 -3.78
CA THR A 43 6.63 -10.67 -3.21
C THR A 43 7.16 -11.53 -2.06
N SER A 44 8.34 -11.22 -1.54
CA SER A 44 8.91 -11.92 -0.40
C SER A 44 8.17 -11.66 0.91
N ASP A 45 8.35 -12.57 1.87
CA ASP A 45 7.87 -12.39 3.24
C ASP A 45 8.43 -11.10 3.88
N GLU A 46 9.64 -10.66 3.51
CA GLU A 46 10.26 -9.45 4.04
C GLU A 46 9.50 -8.19 3.58
N VAL A 47 9.23 -8.06 2.28
CA VAL A 47 8.43 -6.95 1.73
C VAL A 47 7.00 -6.97 2.28
N ALA A 48 6.40 -8.15 2.40
CA ALA A 48 5.08 -8.31 3.00
C ALA A 48 5.04 -7.89 4.48
N ALA A 49 6.10 -8.18 5.26
CA ALA A 49 6.21 -7.74 6.64
C ALA A 49 6.30 -6.21 6.75
N GLU A 50 7.05 -5.56 5.85
CA GLU A 50 7.11 -4.11 5.80
C GLU A 50 5.75 -3.48 5.48
N ALA A 51 5.02 -4.04 4.50
CA ALA A 51 3.67 -3.62 4.18
C ALA A 51 2.73 -3.75 5.40
N LEU A 52 2.77 -4.89 6.08
CA LEU A 52 1.99 -5.14 7.30
C LEU A 52 2.33 -4.17 8.44
N ALA A 53 3.62 -3.84 8.61
CA ALA A 53 4.07 -2.87 9.59
C ALA A 53 3.58 -1.43 9.29
N LEU A 54 3.25 -1.14 8.02
CA LEU A 54 2.62 0.11 7.60
C LEU A 54 1.08 0.08 7.69
N GLY A 55 0.51 -1.02 8.18
CA GLY A 55 -0.94 -1.19 8.32
C GLY A 55 -1.64 -1.65 7.05
N ILE A 56 -0.90 -2.17 6.07
CA ILE A 56 -1.47 -2.80 4.88
C ILE A 56 -1.74 -4.26 5.19
N ASP A 57 -2.99 -4.69 5.05
CA ASP A 57 -3.41 -6.08 5.20
C ASP A 57 -3.56 -6.76 3.83
N ALA A 58 -3.82 -8.07 3.80
CA ALA A 58 -3.99 -8.83 2.56
C ALA A 58 -5.18 -8.32 1.74
N ALA A 59 -6.20 -7.75 2.39
CA ALA A 59 -7.37 -7.20 1.71
C ALA A 59 -7.04 -5.90 0.95
N THR A 60 -6.17 -5.06 1.50
CA THR A 60 -5.78 -3.74 0.94
C THR A 60 -4.48 -3.77 0.15
N ALA A 61 -3.66 -4.81 0.30
CA ALA A 61 -2.41 -5.01 -0.44
C ALA A 61 -2.53 -4.81 -1.97
N PRO A 62 -3.59 -5.27 -2.68
CA PRO A 62 -3.74 -5.05 -4.11
C PRO A 62 -3.72 -3.58 -4.55
N VAL A 63 -3.93 -2.63 -3.63
CA VAL A 63 -3.92 -1.18 -3.88
C VAL A 63 -2.49 -0.63 -3.98
N LEU A 64 -1.48 -1.30 -3.42
CA LEU A 64 -0.08 -0.84 -3.40
C LEU A 64 0.43 -0.37 -4.78
N PRO A 65 0.26 -1.14 -5.88
CA PRO A 65 0.70 -0.69 -7.21
C PRO A 65 -0.02 0.55 -7.76
N LEU A 66 -1.13 0.98 -7.15
CA LEU A 66 -1.87 2.19 -7.53
C LEU A 66 -1.41 3.44 -6.78
N ILE A 67 -0.66 3.28 -5.68
CA ILE A 67 -0.23 4.42 -4.86
C ILE A 67 0.60 5.45 -5.65
N PRO A 68 1.51 5.07 -6.56
CA PRO A 68 2.25 6.04 -7.37
C PRO A 68 1.33 6.84 -8.31
N LEU A 69 0.28 6.20 -8.85
CA LEU A 69 -0.72 6.86 -9.69
C LEU A 69 -1.49 7.90 -8.87
N ILE A 70 -1.90 7.53 -7.66
CA ILE A 70 -2.61 8.41 -6.72
C ILE A 70 -1.73 9.58 -6.29
N GLU A 71 -0.43 9.35 -6.06
CA GLU A 71 0.51 10.41 -5.69
C GLU A 71 0.69 11.41 -6.83
N VAL A 72 0.84 10.93 -8.07
CA VAL A 72 0.87 11.80 -9.27
C VAL A 72 -0.41 12.61 -9.38
N ALA A 73 -1.57 11.98 -9.23
CA ALA A 73 -2.85 12.67 -9.28
C ALA A 73 -3.02 13.77 -8.21
N TRP A 74 -2.23 13.70 -7.14
CA TRP A 74 -2.20 14.70 -6.07
C TRP A 74 -1.02 15.67 -6.15
N ALA A 75 -0.14 15.56 -7.16
CA ALA A 75 1.12 16.30 -7.25
C ALA A 75 0.89 17.82 -7.17
N ASP A 76 -0.06 18.33 -7.97
CA ASP A 76 -0.44 19.75 -8.03
C ASP A 76 -1.25 20.23 -6.81
N GLY A 77 -1.53 19.33 -5.85
CA GLY A 77 -2.25 19.64 -4.62
C GLY A 77 -3.78 19.58 -4.73
N SER A 78 -4.32 19.37 -5.94
CA SER A 78 -5.74 19.11 -6.18
C SER A 78 -5.93 17.89 -7.07
N LEU A 79 -6.90 17.05 -6.73
CA LEU A 79 -7.31 15.92 -7.55
C LEU A 79 -8.51 16.31 -8.40
N THR A 80 -8.44 16.09 -9.71
CA THR A 80 -9.57 16.29 -10.63
C THR A 80 -10.45 15.05 -10.72
N GLN A 81 -11.67 15.23 -11.23
CA GLN A 81 -12.57 14.10 -11.49
C GLN A 81 -11.98 13.11 -12.51
N LYS A 82 -11.28 13.59 -13.55
CA LYS A 82 -10.73 12.73 -14.60
C LYS A 82 -9.56 11.88 -14.11
N GLU A 83 -8.65 12.45 -13.32
CA GLU A 83 -7.60 11.67 -12.65
C GLU A 83 -8.19 10.61 -11.72
N SER A 84 -9.19 11.00 -10.90
CA SER A 84 -9.86 10.06 -10.00
C SER A 84 -10.50 8.91 -10.78
N GLU A 85 -11.17 9.19 -11.90
CA GLU A 85 -11.76 8.18 -12.78
C GLU A 85 -10.70 7.27 -13.40
N ALA A 86 -9.54 7.83 -13.81
CA ALA A 86 -8.42 7.08 -14.36
C ALA A 86 -7.77 6.15 -13.34
N VAL A 87 -7.61 6.58 -12.08
CA VAL A 87 -7.14 5.70 -10.99
C VAL A 87 -8.13 4.56 -10.74
N LEU A 88 -9.43 4.86 -10.68
CA LEU A 88 -10.46 3.84 -10.50
C LEU A 88 -10.52 2.88 -11.69
N GLU A 89 -10.26 3.34 -12.90
CA GLU A 89 -10.14 2.48 -14.08
C GLU A 89 -8.92 1.56 -13.99
N ALA A 90 -7.76 2.07 -13.56
CA ALA A 90 -6.57 1.26 -13.31
C ALA A 90 -6.85 0.17 -12.25
N ALA A 91 -7.59 0.49 -11.19
CA ALA A 91 -8.03 -0.47 -10.18
C ALA A 91 -8.92 -1.58 -10.78
N ARG A 92 -9.90 -1.20 -11.60
CA ARG A 92 -10.78 -2.17 -12.31
C ARG A 92 -9.98 -3.07 -13.25
N ASN A 93 -9.03 -2.52 -14.00
CA ASN A 93 -8.18 -3.26 -14.93
C ASN A 93 -7.25 -4.25 -14.22
N LYS A 94 -6.82 -3.94 -12.98
CA LYS A 94 -6.11 -4.88 -12.10
C LYS A 94 -7.03 -5.93 -11.46
N GLY A 95 -8.34 -5.86 -11.68
CA GLY A 95 -9.30 -6.82 -11.14
C GLY A 95 -9.59 -6.63 -9.65
N ILE A 96 -9.31 -5.44 -9.08
CA ILE A 96 -9.59 -5.14 -7.68
C ILE A 96 -11.10 -5.11 -7.45
N LYS A 97 -11.59 -6.05 -6.64
CA LYS A 97 -13.02 -6.23 -6.32
C LYS A 97 -13.32 -6.33 -4.83
N ASN A 98 -12.28 -6.46 -4.00
CA ASN A 98 -12.45 -6.55 -2.55
C ASN A 98 -13.03 -5.22 -2.02
N PRO A 99 -14.16 -5.22 -1.28
CA PRO A 99 -14.74 -4.00 -0.73
C PRO A 99 -13.75 -3.16 0.09
N ALA A 100 -12.92 -3.79 0.92
CA ALA A 100 -11.92 -3.07 1.73
C ALA A 100 -10.86 -2.38 0.87
N ALA A 101 -10.44 -3.01 -0.23
CA ALA A 101 -9.52 -2.38 -1.18
C ALA A 101 -10.16 -1.17 -1.88
N LEU A 102 -11.43 -1.28 -2.27
CA LEU A 102 -12.17 -0.20 -2.92
C LEU A 102 -12.39 0.98 -1.96
N GLU A 103 -12.81 0.72 -0.72
CA GLU A 103 -12.93 1.72 0.33
C GLU A 103 -11.59 2.41 0.60
N PHE A 104 -10.48 1.65 0.57
CA PHE A 104 -9.17 2.23 0.74
C PHE A 104 -8.77 3.15 -0.42
N ILE A 105 -9.05 2.76 -1.67
CA ILE A 105 -8.83 3.63 -2.83
C ILE A 105 -9.67 4.91 -2.71
N GLU A 106 -10.95 4.80 -2.37
CA GLU A 106 -11.85 5.94 -2.19
C GLU A 106 -11.34 6.89 -1.10
N LEU A 107 -10.85 6.35 0.02
CA LEU A 107 -10.24 7.15 1.08
C LEU A 107 -9.05 7.96 0.55
N LEU A 108 -8.13 7.32 -0.17
CA LEU A 108 -6.93 7.95 -0.72
C LEU A 108 -7.24 9.02 -1.79
N LEU A 109 -8.33 8.84 -2.54
CA LEU A 109 -8.82 9.82 -3.52
C LEU A 109 -9.64 10.94 -2.87
N SER A 110 -10.29 10.70 -1.74
CA SER A 110 -11.08 11.73 -1.04
C SER A 110 -10.22 12.74 -0.29
N LYS A 111 -9.03 12.33 0.17
CA LYS A 111 -8.12 13.16 0.96
C LYS A 111 -6.68 12.80 0.67
N LYS A 112 -5.89 13.80 0.26
CA LYS A 112 -4.45 13.66 0.02
C LYS A 112 -3.76 13.02 1.24
N PRO A 113 -3.12 11.85 1.08
CA PRO A 113 -2.27 11.26 2.09
C PRO A 113 -1.08 12.16 2.44
N SER A 114 -0.53 11.99 3.64
CA SER A 114 0.68 12.72 4.03
C SER A 114 1.89 12.30 3.19
N GLN A 115 2.87 13.18 2.98
CA GLN A 115 4.10 12.82 2.29
C GLN A 115 4.83 11.62 2.95
N LEU A 116 4.83 11.55 4.29
CA LEU A 116 5.42 10.42 5.01
C LEU A 116 4.76 9.07 4.67
N PHE A 117 3.47 9.06 4.36
CA PHE A 117 2.76 7.86 3.92
C PHE A 117 3.27 7.43 2.55
N PHE A 118 3.32 8.35 1.60
CA PHE A 118 3.86 8.09 0.26
C PHE A 118 5.31 7.60 0.31
N ASP A 119 6.18 8.31 1.03
CA ASP A 119 7.59 7.94 1.16
C ASP A 119 7.79 6.53 1.72
N ARG A 120 6.98 6.12 2.70
CA ARG A 120 7.08 4.78 3.31
C ARG A 120 6.54 3.69 2.39
N ILE A 121 5.39 3.93 1.78
CA ILE A 121 4.76 2.97 0.88
C ILE A 121 5.57 2.80 -0.41
N ASN A 122 6.11 3.88 -0.95
CA ASN A 122 6.95 3.82 -2.16
C ASN A 122 8.22 2.99 -1.95
N ARG A 123 8.77 2.91 -0.73
CA ARG A 123 9.88 1.98 -0.43
C ARG A 123 9.47 0.53 -0.59
N VAL A 124 8.31 0.16 -0.07
CA VAL A 124 7.74 -1.19 -0.22
C VAL A 124 7.49 -1.50 -1.70
N ILE A 125 6.93 -0.53 -2.44
CA ILE A 125 6.67 -0.68 -3.88
C ILE A 125 7.98 -0.81 -4.66
N THR A 126 9.01 -0.04 -4.32
CA THR A 126 10.33 -0.16 -4.95
C THR A 126 10.94 -1.54 -4.71
N ALA A 127 10.90 -2.06 -3.48
CA ALA A 127 11.38 -3.41 -3.17
C ALA A 127 10.59 -4.46 -3.96
N MET A 128 9.26 -4.36 -3.98
CA MET A 128 8.39 -5.22 -4.79
C MET A 128 8.75 -5.18 -6.28
N VAL A 129 8.93 -4.00 -6.86
CA VAL A 129 9.32 -3.83 -8.27
C VAL A 129 10.69 -4.47 -8.56
N GLN A 130 11.65 -4.33 -7.66
CA GLN A 130 12.98 -4.94 -7.79
C GLN A 130 12.92 -6.47 -7.74
N GLU A 131 12.08 -7.04 -6.89
CA GLU A 131 11.87 -8.50 -6.82
C GLU A 131 11.19 -9.06 -8.07
N HIS A 132 10.17 -8.37 -8.59
CA HIS A 132 9.47 -8.78 -9.81
C HIS A 132 10.36 -8.66 -11.05
N GLY A 133 11.19 -7.61 -11.10
CA GLY A 133 11.99 -7.26 -12.27
C GLY A 133 11.13 -7.01 -13.51
N GLY A 134 11.72 -7.25 -14.68
CA GLY A 134 11.04 -7.14 -15.96
C GLY A 134 10.46 -5.75 -16.22
N ASN A 135 9.16 -5.67 -16.50
CA ASN A 135 8.44 -4.45 -16.84
C ASN A 135 7.54 -3.93 -15.69
N ALA A 136 7.69 -4.44 -14.46
CA ALA A 136 6.81 -4.06 -13.34
C ALA A 136 6.85 -2.55 -13.07
N GLY A 137 8.05 -1.99 -12.93
CA GLY A 137 8.24 -0.55 -12.73
C GLY A 137 7.74 0.28 -13.91
N SER A 138 8.05 -0.12 -15.15
CA SER A 138 7.63 0.62 -16.34
C SER A 138 6.12 0.62 -16.51
N THR A 139 5.46 -0.49 -16.17
CA THR A 139 3.98 -0.58 -16.18
C THR A 139 3.37 0.40 -15.18
N ILE A 140 3.90 0.49 -13.96
CA ILE A 140 3.41 1.44 -12.95
C ILE A 140 3.65 2.88 -13.43
N LEU A 141 4.83 3.17 -13.98
CA LEU A 141 5.18 4.50 -14.48
C LEU A 141 4.28 4.94 -15.64
N GLU A 142 4.03 4.06 -16.61
CA GLU A 142 3.12 4.31 -17.72
C GLU A 142 1.69 4.57 -17.24
N GLN A 143 1.22 3.81 -16.24
CA GLN A 143 -0.09 4.02 -15.64
C GLN A 143 -0.18 5.35 -14.89
N ALA A 144 0.86 5.73 -14.13
CA ALA A 144 0.92 7.01 -13.43
C ALA A 144 0.90 8.19 -14.41
N LYS A 145 1.64 8.07 -15.52
CA LYS A 145 1.62 9.06 -16.60
C LYS A 145 0.24 9.18 -17.24
N ALA A 146 -0.44 8.06 -17.52
CA ALA A 146 -1.79 8.08 -18.08
C ALA A 146 -2.81 8.79 -17.16
N VAL A 147 -2.61 8.71 -15.84
CA VAL A 147 -3.45 9.43 -14.87
C VAL A 147 -3.23 10.94 -14.95
N ALA A 148 -1.98 11.42 -14.98
CA ALA A 148 -1.68 12.85 -15.19
C ALA A 148 -2.24 13.38 -16.53
N GLU A 149 -2.13 12.57 -17.59
CA GLU A 149 -2.63 12.94 -18.92
C GLU A 149 -4.15 12.97 -19.02
N ALA A 150 -4.89 12.31 -18.12
CA ALA A 150 -6.35 12.25 -18.14
C ALA A 150 -6.99 13.65 -18.01
N SER A 151 -6.34 14.56 -17.30
CA SER A 151 -6.84 15.91 -17.03
C SER A 151 -6.32 16.95 -18.02
N GLY A 152 -5.11 16.78 -18.53
CA GLY A 152 -4.53 17.61 -19.59
C GLY A 152 -4.38 19.09 -19.24
N GLY A 153 -3.92 19.44 -18.03
CA GLY A 153 -3.44 20.78 -17.65
C GLY A 153 -4.41 21.96 -17.73
N PHE A 154 -4.73 22.52 -16.55
CA PHE A 154 -5.45 23.77 -16.18
C PHE A 154 -6.81 24.11 -16.80
N PHE A 155 -7.10 23.92 -18.09
CA PHE A 155 -8.42 24.22 -18.69
C PHE A 155 -8.59 23.54 -20.07
N GLY A 156 -7.95 22.40 -20.34
CA GLY A 156 -8.08 21.69 -21.63
C GLY A 156 -7.53 22.46 -22.84
N LEU A 157 -6.68 23.47 -22.60
CA LEU A 157 -6.11 24.33 -23.64
C LEU A 157 -4.60 24.08 -23.85
N THR A 158 -3.94 23.35 -22.96
CA THR A 158 -2.52 23.00 -23.06
C THR A 158 -2.31 21.53 -22.68
N ASN A 159 -1.92 20.70 -23.66
CA ASN A 159 -1.68 19.25 -23.55
C ASN A 159 -0.49 18.84 -22.63
N SER A 160 -0.30 19.46 -21.48
CA SER A 160 0.90 19.20 -20.66
C SER A 160 0.58 18.70 -19.26
N VAL A 161 1.24 17.59 -18.92
CA VAL A 161 1.64 17.21 -17.56
C VAL A 161 2.35 18.40 -16.90
N SER A 162 2.00 18.70 -15.64
CA SER A 162 2.60 19.79 -14.86
C SER A 162 4.09 19.55 -14.61
N ASP A 163 4.81 20.56 -14.10
CA ASP A 163 6.22 20.37 -13.78
C ASP A 163 6.40 19.53 -12.50
N GLU A 164 5.47 19.66 -11.54
CA GLU A 164 5.40 18.84 -10.32
C GLU A 164 5.11 17.36 -10.63
N GLU A 165 4.17 17.09 -11.53
CA GLU A 165 3.86 15.73 -12.01
C GLU A 165 5.05 15.11 -12.74
N LYS A 166 5.74 15.88 -13.61
CA LYS A 166 6.96 15.42 -14.30
C LYS A 166 8.06 15.08 -13.32
N GLU A 167 8.32 15.94 -12.34
CA GLU A 167 9.35 15.70 -11.32
C GLU A 167 9.07 14.40 -10.56
N LEU A 168 7.80 14.18 -10.19
CA LEU A 168 7.40 12.96 -9.49
C LEU A 168 7.54 11.70 -10.37
N LEU A 169 7.13 11.77 -11.65
CA LEU A 169 7.33 10.68 -12.61
C LEU A 169 8.82 10.36 -12.81
N ASP A 170 9.67 11.37 -12.93
CA ASP A 170 11.13 11.20 -13.04
C ASP A 170 11.72 10.56 -11.77
N ASN A 171 11.20 10.93 -10.59
CA ASN A 171 11.61 10.31 -9.33
C ASN A 171 11.19 8.83 -9.28
N PHE A 172 9.99 8.49 -9.71
CA PHE A 172 9.58 7.08 -9.82
C PHE A 172 10.43 6.30 -10.82
N ALA A 173 10.74 6.89 -11.98
CA ALA A 173 11.64 6.26 -12.95
C ALA A 173 12.99 5.92 -12.32
N LYS A 174 13.61 6.85 -11.58
CA LYS A 174 14.86 6.62 -10.85
C LYS A 174 14.71 5.53 -9.79
N MET A 175 13.65 5.58 -8.97
CA MET A 175 13.40 4.59 -7.91
C MET A 175 13.23 3.17 -8.46
N PHE A 176 12.54 3.04 -9.59
CA PHE A 176 12.31 1.76 -10.26
C PHE A 176 13.47 1.31 -11.17
N GLY A 177 14.54 2.12 -11.28
CA GLY A 177 15.70 1.80 -12.11
C GLY A 177 15.43 1.86 -13.61
N ILE A 178 14.45 2.65 -14.04
CA ILE A 178 14.07 2.86 -15.44
C ILE A 178 14.94 3.99 -16.01
N LYS A 179 15.51 3.76 -17.20
CA LYS A 179 16.38 4.71 -17.90
C LYS A 179 15.61 5.60 -18.85
#